data_AF-A0A832BM91-F1
#
_entry.id   AF-A0A832BM91-F1
#
_cell.length_a   1.000
_cell.length_b   1.000
_cell.length_c   1.000
_cell.angle_alpha   90.00
_cell.angle_beta   90.00
_cell.angle_gamma   90.00
#
_symmetry.space_group_name_H-M   'P 1'
#
loop_
_entity.id
_entity.type
_entity.pdbx_description
1 polymer ?
#
loop_
_entity_poly.entity_id
_entity_poly.type
_entity_poly.pdbx_seq_one_letter_code
_entity_poly.pdbx_strand_id
1 'polypeptide(L)'
;MNKIRGLVLTRTSPLRRRESLTRLEVDKAIFSASEKISDLIYASAFPTHSMEGYIDLWELESVVGTILTETVNELTTVDPATGEEFSFEVKNRPSLIDDMVTLILECVKDAFGSSIEIEYPTPRIIFLKSLWGRSKSFIKREFRLTIYEMLTGLIRK
;
A
#
# COMPACT_ATOMS: atom_id res chain seq x y z
N MET A 1 -7.71 33.75 -50.40
CA MET A 1 -7.37 33.84 -48.96
C MET A 1 -8.20 32.80 -48.21
N ASN A 2 -7.80 31.54 -48.15
CA ASN A 2 -6.98 30.90 -47.10
C ASN A 2 -7.45 31.12 -45.65
N LYS A 3 -8.19 30.13 -45.09
CA LYS A 3 -7.69 29.17 -44.07
C LYS A 3 -8.86 28.36 -43.49
N ILE A 4 -9.05 27.14 -44.01
CA ILE A 4 -9.77 26.09 -43.28
C ILE A 4 -8.83 25.67 -42.15
N ARG A 5 -9.15 26.06 -40.90
CA ARG A 5 -8.48 25.55 -39.71
C ARG A 5 -8.91 24.09 -39.55
N GLY A 6 -8.02 23.18 -39.97
CA GLY A 6 -8.17 21.76 -39.71
C GLY A 6 -8.30 21.52 -38.22
N LEU A 7 -9.44 21.00 -37.81
CA LEU A 7 -9.64 20.42 -36.49
C LEU A 7 -8.79 19.15 -36.45
N VAL A 8 -7.59 19.23 -35.87
CA VAL A 8 -6.77 18.04 -35.61
C VAL A 8 -7.42 17.31 -34.44
N LEU A 9 -8.36 16.42 -34.76
CA LEU A 9 -8.74 15.34 -33.85
C LEU A 9 -7.52 14.45 -33.72
N THR A 10 -6.74 14.64 -32.64
CA THR A 10 -5.69 13.70 -32.24
C THR A 10 -6.35 12.36 -31.92
N ARG A 11 -6.50 11.51 -32.93
CA ARG A 11 -6.87 10.10 -32.77
C ARG A 11 -5.76 9.46 -31.94
N THR A 12 -6.01 9.29 -30.65
CA THR A 12 -5.18 8.40 -29.83
C THR A 12 -5.22 7.02 -30.47
N SER A 13 -4.05 6.52 -30.90
CA SER A 13 -3.95 5.19 -31.50
C SER A 13 -4.53 4.14 -30.55
N PRO A 14 -5.24 3.11 -31.04
CA PRO A 14 -5.80 2.04 -30.21
C PRO A 14 -4.77 1.40 -29.26
N LEU A 15 -3.50 1.33 -29.70
CA LEU A 15 -2.38 0.84 -28.90
C LEU A 15 -2.12 1.71 -27.66
N ARG A 16 -1.90 3.02 -27.83
CA ARG A 16 -1.77 3.98 -26.71
C ARG A 16 -2.96 3.96 -25.75
N ARG A 17 -4.18 3.78 -26.27
CA ARG A 17 -5.37 3.66 -25.42
C ARG A 17 -5.35 2.38 -24.59
N ARG A 18 -4.99 1.24 -25.19
CA ARG A 18 -4.85 -0.04 -24.49
C ARG A 18 -3.76 0.04 -23.41
N GLU A 19 -2.59 0.58 -23.74
CA GLU A 19 -1.50 0.80 -22.78
C GLU A 19 -1.94 1.68 -21.59
N SER A 20 -2.68 2.77 -21.85
CA SER A 20 -3.20 3.62 -20.78
C SER A 20 -4.22 2.92 -19.89
N LEU A 21 -5.04 2.03 -20.45
CA LEU A 21 -6.01 1.25 -19.69
C LEU A 21 -5.32 0.16 -18.86
N THR A 22 -4.35 -0.55 -19.43
CA THR A 22 -3.54 -1.53 -18.70
C THR A 22 -2.82 -0.89 -17.51
N ARG A 23 -2.18 0.26 -17.70
CA ARG A 23 -1.54 1.01 -16.60
C ARG A 23 -2.52 1.42 -15.50
N LEU A 24 -3.71 1.89 -15.89
CA LEU A 24 -4.75 2.27 -14.92
C LEU A 24 -5.24 1.06 -14.11
N GLU A 25 -5.43 -0.09 -14.74
CA GLU A 25 -5.87 -1.31 -14.04
C GLU A 25 -4.76 -1.86 -13.12
N VAL A 26 -3.48 -1.77 -13.52
CA VAL A 26 -2.35 -2.07 -12.64
C VAL A 26 -2.33 -1.14 -11.42
N ASP A 27 -2.44 0.17 -11.63
CA ASP A 27 -2.46 1.15 -10.53
C ASP A 27 -3.64 0.90 -9.57
N LYS A 28 -4.81 0.51 -10.09
CA LYS A 28 -5.98 0.16 -9.27
C LYS A 28 -5.73 -1.07 -8.40
N ALA A 29 -5.14 -2.13 -8.95
CA ALA A 29 -4.84 -3.35 -8.20
C ALA A 29 -3.86 -3.04 -7.05
N ILE A 30 -2.79 -2.30 -7.34
CA ILE A 30 -1.81 -1.90 -6.32
C ILE A 30 -2.44 -0.97 -5.27
N PHE A 31 -3.26 -0.01 -5.69
CA PHE A 31 -3.93 0.90 -4.76
C PHE A 31 -4.93 0.15 -3.86
N SER A 32 -5.71 -0.77 -4.41
CA SER A 32 -6.63 -1.64 -3.66
C SER A 32 -5.88 -2.46 -2.60
N ALA A 33 -4.76 -3.08 -2.98
CA ALA A 33 -3.91 -3.81 -2.05
C ALA A 33 -3.37 -2.90 -0.93
N SER A 34 -2.89 -1.70 -1.29
CA SER A 34 -2.38 -0.73 -0.32
C SER A 34 -3.43 -0.28 0.68
N GLU A 35 -4.68 -0.09 0.23
CA GLU A 35 -5.80 0.27 1.11
C GLU A 35 -6.06 -0.85 2.12
N LYS A 36 -6.26 -2.09 1.64
CA LYS A 36 -6.50 -3.27 2.50
C LYS A 36 -5.40 -3.44 3.57
N ILE A 37 -4.13 -3.39 3.15
CA ILE A 37 -2.98 -3.56 4.06
C ILE A 37 -2.90 -2.40 5.05
N SER A 38 -3.03 -1.15 4.57
CA SER A 38 -2.96 0.03 5.44
C SER A 38 -4.07 0.06 6.49
N ASP A 39 -5.29 -0.35 6.11
CA ASP A 39 -6.43 -0.40 7.03
C ASP A 39 -6.27 -1.51 8.07
N LEU A 40 -5.69 -2.66 7.69
CA LEU A 40 -5.35 -3.75 8.61
C LEU A 40 -4.36 -3.27 9.67
N ILE A 41 -3.23 -2.70 9.25
CA ILE A 41 -2.20 -2.20 10.18
C ILE A 41 -2.77 -1.08 11.06
N TYR A 42 -3.53 -0.16 10.47
CA TYR A 42 -4.17 0.93 11.23
C TYR A 42 -5.13 0.40 12.30
N ALA A 43 -5.97 -0.59 11.96
CA ALA A 43 -6.95 -1.15 12.88
C ALA A 43 -6.27 -1.86 14.07
N SER A 44 -5.18 -2.58 13.81
CA SER A 44 -4.33 -3.21 14.83
C SER A 44 -3.64 -2.17 15.73
N ALA A 45 -3.05 -1.14 15.13
CA ALA A 45 -2.33 -0.09 15.85
C ALA A 45 -3.26 0.86 16.65
N PHE A 46 -4.47 1.12 16.13
CA PHE A 46 -5.41 2.09 16.70
C PHE A 46 -6.85 1.56 16.76
N PRO A 47 -7.14 0.60 17.64
CA PRO A 47 -8.48 0.05 17.77
C PRO A 47 -9.52 1.12 18.19
N THR A 48 -10.72 1.07 17.60
CA THR A 48 -11.76 2.12 17.76
C THR A 48 -12.13 2.47 19.20
N HIS A 49 -12.05 1.50 20.11
CA HIS A 49 -12.45 1.65 21.52
C HIS A 49 -11.29 1.48 22.50
N SER A 50 -10.05 1.62 22.04
CA SER A 50 -8.86 1.46 22.86
C SER A 50 -7.84 2.58 22.60
N MET A 51 -7.12 2.95 23.65
CA MET A 51 -5.92 3.78 23.55
C MET A 51 -4.67 2.94 23.28
N GLU A 52 -4.81 1.63 23.38
CA GLU A 52 -3.76 0.62 23.25
C GLU A 52 -4.09 -0.27 22.05
N GLY A 53 -3.11 -0.44 21.17
CA GLY A 53 -3.14 -1.32 20.02
C GLY A 53 -1.97 -2.29 20.04
N TYR A 54 -2.10 -3.38 19.30
CA TYR A 54 -1.05 -4.36 19.13
C TYR A 54 -0.97 -4.79 17.68
N ILE A 55 0.25 -4.94 17.18
CA ILE A 55 0.52 -5.51 15.86
C ILE A 55 1.23 -6.83 16.10
N ASP A 56 0.59 -7.93 15.72
CA ASP A 56 1.19 -9.26 15.66
C ASP A 56 1.73 -9.48 14.24
N LEU A 57 3.04 -9.62 14.12
CA LEU A 57 3.70 -9.78 12.81
C LEU A 57 3.37 -11.12 12.14
N TRP A 58 3.09 -12.19 12.89
CA TRP A 58 2.71 -13.48 12.30
C TRP A 58 1.29 -13.43 11.71
N GLU A 59 0.36 -12.81 12.43
CA GLU A 59 -0.99 -12.60 11.90
C GLU A 59 -0.93 -11.71 10.66
N LEU A 60 -0.15 -10.63 10.74
CA LEU A 60 0.02 -9.70 9.64
C LEU A 60 0.65 -10.38 8.41
N GLU A 61 1.70 -11.18 8.58
CA GLU A 61 2.33 -11.96 7.51
C GLU A 61 1.32 -12.86 6.77
N SER A 62 0.48 -13.57 7.51
CA SER A 62 -0.54 -14.46 6.95
C SER A 62 -1.59 -13.69 6.12
N VAL A 63 -2.15 -12.63 6.70
CA VAL A 63 -3.22 -11.85 6.06
C VAL A 63 -2.69 -11.04 4.87
N VAL A 64 -1.55 -10.36 5.03
CA VAL A 64 -0.92 -9.60 3.94
C VAL A 64 -0.44 -10.53 2.83
N GLY A 65 0.09 -11.71 3.14
CA GLY A 65 0.44 -12.71 2.14
C GLY A 65 -0.74 -13.11 1.25
N THR A 66 -1.94 -13.20 1.82
CA THR A 66 -3.18 -13.44 1.07
C THR A 66 -3.51 -12.26 0.15
N ILE A 67 -3.47 -11.03 0.66
CA ILE A 67 -3.72 -9.80 -0.14
C ILE A 67 -2.74 -9.70 -1.31
N LEU A 68 -1.45 -9.96 -1.08
CA LEU A 68 -0.42 -9.93 -2.12
C LEU A 68 -0.65 -11.02 -3.17
N THR A 69 -1.10 -12.21 -2.76
CA THR A 69 -1.42 -13.31 -3.69
C THR A 69 -2.62 -12.95 -4.57
N GLU A 70 -3.67 -12.37 -4.00
CA GLU A 70 -4.81 -11.84 -4.76
C GLU A 70 -4.34 -10.77 -5.77
N THR A 71 -3.48 -9.86 -5.32
CA THR A 71 -2.93 -8.78 -6.17
C THR A 71 -2.11 -9.34 -7.33
N VAL A 72 -1.28 -10.37 -7.10
CA VAL A 72 -0.56 -11.07 -8.18
C VAL A 72 -1.53 -11.61 -9.23
N ASN A 73 -2.64 -12.23 -8.81
CA ASN A 73 -3.62 -12.80 -9.74
C ASN A 73 -4.34 -11.72 -10.56
N GLU A 74 -4.70 -10.60 -9.93
CA GLU A 74 -5.28 -9.43 -10.62
C GLU A 74 -4.30 -8.85 -11.64
N LEU A 75 -3.05 -8.60 -11.23
CA LEU A 75 -2.00 -8.07 -12.10
C LEU A 75 -1.73 -9.01 -13.28
N THR A 76 -1.59 -10.31 -13.04
CA THR A 76 -1.31 -11.30 -14.08
C THR A 76 -2.43 -11.37 -15.12
N THR A 77 -3.67 -11.12 -14.71
CA THR A 77 -4.84 -11.09 -15.60
C THR A 77 -4.82 -9.87 -16.53
N VAL A 78 -4.33 -8.73 -16.04
CA VAL A 78 -4.32 -7.44 -16.75
C VAL A 78 -3.06 -7.26 -17.59
N ASP A 79 -1.91 -7.59 -16.99
CA ASP A 79 -0.57 -7.50 -17.55
C ASP A 79 0.32 -8.63 -16.98
N PRO A 80 0.46 -9.76 -17.70
CA PRO A 80 1.23 -10.90 -17.25
C PRO A 80 2.67 -10.58 -16.85
N ALA A 81 3.34 -9.68 -17.57
CA ALA A 81 4.74 -9.33 -17.28
C ALA A 81 4.85 -8.62 -15.92
N THR A 82 3.98 -7.64 -15.67
CA THR A 82 3.91 -6.95 -14.38
C THR A 82 3.52 -7.91 -13.24
N GLY A 83 2.59 -8.84 -13.50
CA GLY A 83 2.21 -9.87 -12.52
C GLY A 83 3.35 -10.81 -12.14
N GLU A 84 4.14 -11.26 -13.10
CA GLU A 84 5.32 -12.09 -12.88
C GLU A 84 6.41 -11.34 -12.11
N GLU A 85 6.71 -10.10 -12.48
CA GLU A 85 7.68 -9.24 -11.78
C GLU A 85 7.26 -9.01 -10.32
N PHE A 86 6.00 -8.61 -10.09
CA PHE A 86 5.48 -8.40 -8.75
C PHE A 86 5.54 -9.69 -7.91
N SER A 87 5.14 -10.83 -8.48
CA SER A 87 5.21 -12.13 -7.80
C SER A 87 6.64 -12.50 -7.42
N PHE A 88 7.59 -12.26 -8.32
CA PHE A 88 9.01 -12.50 -8.09
C PHE A 88 9.54 -11.64 -6.95
N GLU A 89 9.27 -10.34 -6.96
CA GLU A 89 9.77 -9.42 -5.93
C GLU A 89 9.15 -9.71 -4.56
N VAL A 90 7.85 -10.01 -4.48
CA VAL A 90 7.20 -10.40 -3.21
C VAL A 90 7.84 -11.67 -2.63
N LYS A 91 8.06 -12.71 -3.45
CA LYS A 91 8.66 -13.98 -2.99
C LYS A 91 10.12 -13.83 -2.55
N ASN A 92 10.85 -12.90 -3.13
CA ASN A 92 12.26 -12.67 -2.82
C ASN A 92 12.51 -11.62 -1.72
N ARG A 93 11.45 -11.08 -1.10
CA ARG A 93 11.55 -10.15 0.03
C ARG A 93 10.94 -10.76 1.30
N PRO A 94 11.67 -11.65 2.00
CA PRO A 94 11.17 -12.25 3.24
C PRO A 94 10.93 -11.23 4.36
N SER A 95 11.57 -10.05 4.30
CA SER A 95 11.39 -8.95 5.26
C SER A 95 10.28 -7.96 4.87
N LEU A 96 9.53 -8.19 3.78
CA LEU A 96 8.61 -7.19 3.23
C LEU A 96 7.61 -6.67 4.27
N ILE A 97 7.11 -7.56 5.14
CA ILE A 97 6.14 -7.19 6.19
C ILE A 97 6.81 -6.38 7.30
N ASP A 98 8.00 -6.79 7.74
CA ASP A 98 8.79 -6.02 8.70
C ASP A 98 9.12 -4.61 8.15
N ASP A 99 9.47 -4.51 6.87
CA ASP A 99 9.76 -3.26 6.18
C ASP A 99 8.50 -2.37 6.11
N MET A 100 7.34 -2.94 5.73
CA MET A 100 6.05 -2.24 5.75
C MET A 100 5.74 -1.67 7.13
N VAL A 101 5.82 -2.50 8.17
CA VAL A 101 5.51 -2.08 9.54
C VAL A 101 6.50 -1.04 10.02
N THR A 102 7.79 -1.17 9.70
CA THR A 102 8.82 -0.19 10.08
C THR A 102 8.49 1.19 9.53
N LEU A 103 8.19 1.31 8.23
CA LEU A 103 7.80 2.61 7.64
C LEU A 103 6.52 3.16 8.26
N ILE A 104 5.53 2.31 8.52
CA ILE A 104 4.30 2.73 9.17
C ILE A 104 4.56 3.27 10.59
N LEU A 105 5.43 2.60 11.36
CA LEU A 105 5.81 3.07 12.70
C LEU A 105 6.60 4.38 12.65
N GLU A 106 7.37 4.63 11.60
CA GLU A 106 8.00 5.95 11.37
C GLU A 106 6.93 7.02 11.15
N CYS A 107 5.93 6.77 10.29
CA CYS A 107 4.79 7.67 10.12
C CYS A 107 4.06 7.95 11.44
N VAL A 108 3.91 6.94 12.30
CA VAL A 108 3.32 7.10 13.64
C VAL A 108 4.21 7.98 14.53
N LYS A 109 5.51 7.72 14.59
CA LYS A 109 6.43 8.52 15.40
C LYS A 109 6.45 9.98 14.96
N ASP A 110 6.46 10.24 13.66
CA ASP A 110 6.44 11.59 13.11
C ASP A 110 5.14 12.33 13.41
N ALA A 111 4.00 11.63 13.33
CA ALA A 111 2.68 12.22 13.56
C ALA A 111 2.38 12.49 15.05
N PHE A 112 2.83 11.62 15.95
CA PHE A 112 2.46 11.66 17.37
C PHE A 112 3.58 12.15 18.29
N GLY A 113 4.84 12.07 17.84
CA GLY A 113 6.01 12.47 18.63
C GLY A 113 6.02 11.77 19.99
N SER A 114 6.12 12.54 21.07
CA SER A 114 6.09 12.03 22.44
C SER A 114 4.70 11.59 22.93
N SER A 115 3.66 11.64 22.08
CA SER A 115 2.28 11.27 22.44
C SER A 115 1.94 9.82 22.11
N ILE A 116 2.93 9.02 21.73
CA ILE A 116 2.82 7.58 21.47
C ILE A 116 3.97 6.87 22.19
N GLU A 117 3.64 5.82 22.93
CA GLU A 117 4.59 4.85 23.46
C GLU A 117 4.59 3.63 22.54
N ILE A 118 5.76 3.18 22.12
CA ILE A 118 5.94 1.99 21.26
C ILE A 118 6.87 1.04 21.99
N GLU A 119 6.37 -0.16 22.26
CA GLU A 119 7.10 -1.21 22.96
C GLU A 119 7.17 -2.48 22.12
N TYR A 120 8.26 -3.23 22.31
CA TYR A 120 8.53 -4.48 21.60
C TYR A 120 8.62 -5.60 22.63
N PRO A 121 7.50 -6.05 23.21
CA PRO A 121 7.50 -7.08 24.25
C PRO A 121 8.11 -8.40 23.76
N THR A 122 8.00 -8.69 22.46
CA THR A 122 8.73 -9.77 21.78
C THR A 122 9.16 -9.30 20.38
N PRO A 123 10.05 -10.03 19.68
CA PRO A 123 10.42 -9.69 18.31
C PRO A 123 9.26 -9.70 17.30
N ARG A 124 8.11 -10.29 17.65
CA ARG A 124 6.96 -10.47 16.75
C ARG A 124 5.70 -9.71 17.17
N ILE A 125 5.75 -9.02 18.32
CA ILE A 125 4.63 -8.25 18.84
C ILE A 125 5.10 -6.82 19.06
N ILE A 126 4.35 -5.87 18.50
CA ILE A 126 4.57 -4.44 18.69
C ILE A 126 3.37 -3.89 19.41
N PHE A 127 3.61 -3.30 20.57
CA PHE A 127 2.58 -2.65 21.37
C PHE A 127 2.64 -1.15 21.16
N LEU A 128 1.48 -0.53 20.93
CA LEU A 128 1.35 0.91 20.74
C LEU A 128 0.36 1.45 21.77
N LYS A 129 0.77 2.46 22.52
CA LYS A 129 -0.10 3.16 23.46
C LYS A 129 -0.13 4.63 23.14
N SER A 130 -1.30 5.10 22.72
CA SER A 130 -1.55 6.51 22.50
C SER A 130 -1.79 7.20 23.83
N LEU A 131 -1.05 8.28 24.08
CA LEU A 131 -1.34 9.22 25.15
C LEU A 131 -2.39 10.25 24.71
N TRP A 132 -2.80 10.19 23.43
CA TRP A 132 -3.74 11.11 22.81
C TRP A 132 -5.10 10.46 22.49
N GLY A 133 -6.17 11.01 23.08
CA GLY A 133 -7.55 10.48 22.97
C GLY A 133 -8.36 10.98 21.77
N ARG A 134 -7.76 11.73 20.84
CA ARG A 134 -8.46 12.24 19.66
C ARG A 134 -8.46 11.21 18.51
N SER A 135 -9.33 11.45 17.53
CA SER A 135 -9.37 10.68 16.29
C SER A 135 -7.99 10.70 15.61
N LYS A 136 -7.54 9.51 15.21
CA LYS A 136 -6.26 9.27 14.53
C LYS A 136 -6.43 9.10 13.02
N SER A 137 -7.62 9.42 12.49
CA SER A 137 -7.95 9.24 11.08
C SER A 137 -7.07 10.05 10.12
N PHE A 138 -6.40 11.09 10.60
CA PHE A 138 -5.54 11.95 9.78
C PHE A 138 -4.31 11.21 9.23
N ILE A 139 -3.80 10.18 9.91
CA ILE A 139 -2.65 9.38 9.44
C ILE A 139 -3.04 8.25 8.48
N LYS A 140 -4.33 7.90 8.36
CA LYS A 140 -4.78 6.80 7.48
C LYS A 140 -4.34 6.99 6.03
N ARG A 141 -4.40 8.24 5.57
CA ARG A 141 -3.96 8.59 4.22
C ARG A 141 -2.47 8.34 4.05
N GLU A 142 -1.67 8.75 5.04
CA GLU A 142 -0.22 8.57 5.00
C GLU A 142 0.14 7.09 4.95
N PHE A 143 -0.46 6.28 5.83
CA PHE A 143 -0.25 4.83 5.85
C PHE A 143 -0.48 4.21 4.47
N ARG A 144 -1.59 4.57 3.83
CA ARG A 144 -1.93 4.06 2.50
C ARG A 144 -0.92 4.48 1.45
N LEU A 145 -0.49 5.75 1.46
CA LEU A 145 0.50 6.26 0.50
C LEU A 145 1.85 5.56 0.69
N THR A 146 2.29 5.37 1.93
CA THR A 146 3.53 4.63 2.25
C THR A 146 3.49 3.20 1.71
N ILE A 147 2.40 2.46 1.93
CA ILE A 147 2.26 1.11 1.41
C ILE A 147 2.14 1.12 -0.12
N TYR A 148 1.39 2.06 -0.71
CA TYR A 148 1.27 2.19 -2.16
C TYR A 148 2.63 2.44 -2.82
N GLU A 149 3.45 3.34 -2.28
CA GLU A 149 4.80 3.62 -2.77
C GLU A 149 5.70 2.39 -2.66
N MET A 150 5.63 1.65 -1.55
CA MET A 150 6.38 0.41 -1.40
C MET A 150 5.97 -0.64 -2.45
N LEU A 151 4.67 -0.88 -2.62
CA LEU A 151 4.16 -1.88 -3.56
C LEU A 151 4.45 -1.49 -5.02
N THR A 152 4.29 -0.22 -5.39
CA THR A 152 4.67 0.26 -6.72
C THR A 152 6.18 0.16 -6.98
N GLY A 153 7.00 0.31 -5.93
CA GLY A 153 8.45 0.09 -6.00
C GLY A 153 8.86 -1.36 -6.32
N LEU A 154 7.93 -2.34 -6.24
CA LEU A 154 8.19 -3.73 -6.63
C LEU A 154 8.13 -3.95 -8.15
N ILE A 155 7.55 -3.03 -8.92
CA ILE A 155 7.37 -3.18 -10.39
C ILE A 155 7.93 -2.00 -11.19
N ARG A 156 8.73 -1.17 -10.52
CA ARG A 156 9.42 -0.02 -11.11
C ARG A 156 10.92 -0.31 -11.07
N LYS A 157 11.40 -1.20 -11.94
CA LYS A 157 12.83 -1.40 -12.21
C LYS A 157 13.17 -1.12 -13.66
#